data_AF-A0A8H5HGS1-F1
#
_entry.id   AF-A0A8H5HGS1-F1
#
_cell.length_a   1.000
_cell.length_b   1.000
_cell.length_c   1.000
_cell.angle_alpha   90.00
_cell.angle_beta   90.00
_cell.angle_gamma   90.00
#
_symmetry.space_group_name_H-M   'P 1'
#
loop_
_entity.id
_entity.type
_entity.pdbx_description
1 polymer ?
#
loop_
_entity_poly.entity_id
_entity_poly.type
_entity_poly.pdbx_seq_one_letter_code
_entity_poly.pdbx_strand_id
1 'polypeptide(L)'
;MSEATEASEETGLLAAPALSLPFLQRSISQLNSLLLEERDQISSGEILPPAHLADQPPLATSFSLLALLVFRETKLRTKSSYPDAWDQWKRESATEEWLNTIDENIEQIWTSFLSAFRGSADLEIALWTEFRMNAKEPFLRVSDFVCSQPTLLNDRVVELCMKFRWERGAPLEPSRSRQYLAPRYDASCTPWIYHAFDLASQLAFLFLLAFYVLEPPKTLGPREIVLVIISISATLHSWTTSAPFILSILAFVVAHPSLPSPYLPSPKNLSFNLLLLSLVMHILQLHALVLPSPSLLFWPERCLPLAALISSSVFGTISKVVLFFLPFFFLSFYFLSYSMSHIYFWQSSLLSMTLPSPVVTREVALWLASVSFIIIFLSILMLSPSFALSPRTRSPWDRYSTSIGQEARTRFYSAVVRYSRPYPFPPPFNVVHFILIVFPAYSLRSLGVSRSFFRRFEKFLWRLLVGPFVSVANLLTYKPSQRRHGGT
;
A
#
# COMPACT_ATOMS: atom_id res chain seq x y z
N MET A 1 25.70 -40.64 -27.51
CA MET A 1 26.51 -39.45 -27.89
C MET A 1 25.83 -38.82 -29.09
N SER A 2 25.61 -37.50 -29.03
CA SER A 2 24.79 -36.67 -29.93
C SER A 2 23.31 -36.66 -29.57
N GLU A 3 22.69 -35.46 -29.58
CA GLU A 3 21.33 -35.08 -29.12
C GLU A 3 21.14 -34.73 -27.62
N ALA A 4 21.91 -33.76 -27.10
CA ALA A 4 21.60 -33.12 -25.82
C ALA A 4 21.97 -31.62 -25.75
N THR A 5 21.99 -30.91 -26.88
CA THR A 5 22.61 -29.56 -26.96
C THR A 5 21.74 -28.43 -27.51
N GLU A 6 20.42 -28.59 -27.65
CA GLU A 6 19.54 -27.48 -28.11
C GLU A 6 18.59 -26.92 -27.05
N ALA A 7 18.49 -27.52 -25.86
CA ALA A 7 17.62 -27.01 -24.78
C ALA A 7 18.29 -25.93 -23.88
N SER A 8 19.43 -25.34 -24.30
CA SER A 8 20.28 -24.50 -23.45
C SER A 8 20.20 -22.99 -23.69
N GLU A 9 19.52 -22.52 -24.74
CA GLU A 9 19.43 -21.06 -25.03
C GLU A 9 18.12 -20.41 -24.53
N GLU A 10 16.99 -21.12 -24.51
CA GLU A 10 15.71 -20.54 -24.08
C GLU A 10 15.63 -20.25 -22.57
N THR A 11 16.39 -20.96 -21.74
CA THR A 11 16.43 -20.72 -20.29
C THR A 11 17.46 -19.68 -19.85
N GLY A 12 18.29 -19.17 -20.78
CA GLY A 12 19.22 -18.06 -20.53
C GLY A 12 18.63 -16.67 -20.79
N LEU A 13 17.54 -16.58 -21.55
CA LEU A 13 16.97 -15.31 -22.03
C LEU A 13 16.10 -14.58 -20.99
N LEU A 14 15.58 -15.28 -19.98
CA LEU A 14 14.85 -14.63 -18.87
C LEU A 14 15.79 -14.14 -17.75
N ALA A 15 17.04 -14.60 -17.76
CA ALA A 15 18.16 -14.02 -17.00
C ALA A 15 18.96 -13.00 -17.84
N ALA A 16 18.44 -12.56 -18.98
CA ALA A 16 19.03 -11.44 -19.70
C ALA A 16 19.01 -10.21 -18.78
N PRO A 17 20.15 -9.52 -18.60
CA PRO A 17 20.15 -8.28 -17.83
C PRO A 17 19.11 -7.35 -18.46
N ALA A 18 18.48 -6.51 -17.64
CA ALA A 18 17.53 -5.45 -18.05
C ALA A 18 18.08 -4.41 -19.06
N LEU A 19 19.12 -4.77 -19.81
CA LEU A 19 19.87 -4.05 -20.83
C LEU A 19 19.33 -4.27 -22.25
N SER A 20 18.47 -5.26 -22.54
CA SER A 20 17.93 -5.49 -23.89
C SER A 20 16.42 -5.27 -24.06
N LEU A 21 15.66 -5.06 -22.98
CA LEU A 21 14.22 -4.79 -23.11
C LEU A 21 13.99 -3.37 -23.67
N PRO A 22 13.00 -3.21 -24.56
CA PRO A 22 12.71 -1.94 -25.20
C PRO A 22 12.18 -0.90 -24.21
N PHE A 23 12.50 0.37 -24.44
CA PHE A 23 11.94 1.48 -23.66
C PHE A 23 10.50 1.77 -24.10
N LEU A 24 9.60 1.92 -23.12
CA LEU A 24 8.19 2.24 -23.39
C LEU A 24 8.00 3.64 -24.00
N GLN A 25 8.95 4.57 -23.76
CA GLN A 25 8.83 5.96 -24.22
C GLN A 25 8.56 6.06 -25.73
N ARG A 26 9.18 5.21 -26.55
CA ARG A 26 8.99 5.25 -28.00
C ARG A 26 7.55 4.92 -28.38
N SER A 27 7.01 3.82 -27.86
CA SER A 27 5.63 3.40 -28.12
C SER A 27 4.62 4.42 -27.59
N ILE A 28 4.87 5.00 -26.41
CA ILE A 28 4.02 6.06 -25.86
C ILE A 28 4.10 7.34 -26.68
N SER A 29 5.27 7.70 -27.22
CA SER A 29 5.40 8.85 -28.11
C SER A 29 4.66 8.65 -29.44
N GLN A 30 4.71 7.44 -30.00
CA GLN A 30 3.94 7.07 -31.19
C GLN A 30 2.44 7.14 -30.93
N LEU A 31 1.99 6.57 -29.80
CA LEU A 31 0.60 6.66 -29.36
C LEU A 31 0.13 8.10 -29.16
N ASN A 32 1.00 8.99 -28.68
CA ASN A 32 0.68 10.42 -28.54
C ASN A 32 0.64 11.16 -29.88
N SER A 33 1.36 10.70 -30.91
CA SER A 33 1.36 11.34 -32.23
C SER A 33 0.19 10.93 -33.10
N LEU A 34 -0.49 9.83 -32.79
CA LEU A 34 -1.67 9.39 -33.54
C LEU A 34 -2.78 10.43 -33.42
N LEU A 35 -3.31 10.85 -34.57
CA LEU A 35 -4.46 11.74 -34.62
C LEU A 35 -5.73 11.00 -34.20
N LEU A 36 -6.76 11.75 -33.79
CA LEU A 36 -8.06 11.17 -33.42
C LEU A 36 -8.66 10.33 -34.57
N GLU A 37 -8.34 10.68 -35.81
CA GLU A 37 -8.81 10.01 -37.02
C GLU A 37 -8.11 8.66 -37.28
N GLU A 38 -6.94 8.43 -36.69
CA GLU A 38 -6.16 7.19 -36.85
C GLU A 38 -6.48 6.15 -35.77
N ARG A 39 -7.58 6.34 -35.03
CA ARG A 39 -7.98 5.49 -33.90
C ARG A 39 -8.14 4.03 -34.28
N ASP A 40 -8.66 3.75 -35.47
CA ASP A 40 -8.87 2.38 -35.97
C ASP A 40 -7.55 1.64 -36.22
N GLN A 41 -6.43 2.37 -36.40
CA GLN A 41 -5.09 1.80 -36.56
C GLN A 41 -4.54 1.21 -35.24
N ILE A 42 -5.01 1.71 -34.10
CA ILE A 42 -4.66 1.14 -32.78
C ILE A 42 -5.19 -0.30 -32.69
N SER A 43 -6.41 -0.53 -33.18
CA SER A 43 -7.11 -1.82 -33.16
C SER A 43 -6.50 -2.87 -34.09
N SER A 44 -5.74 -2.45 -35.10
CA SER A 44 -5.17 -3.34 -36.13
C SER A 44 -3.88 -4.04 -35.71
N GLY A 45 -3.35 -3.72 -34.52
CA GLY A 45 -2.09 -4.29 -34.07
C GLY A 45 -0.89 -3.77 -34.86
N GLU A 46 -0.86 -2.51 -35.31
CA GLU A 46 0.39 -1.92 -35.81
C GLU A 46 1.25 -1.32 -34.69
N ILE A 47 0.65 -1.07 -33.52
CA ILE A 47 1.34 -0.67 -32.29
C ILE A 47 1.83 -1.93 -31.56
N LEU A 48 2.47 -2.81 -32.32
CA LEU A 48 2.98 -4.09 -31.82
C LEU A 48 4.25 -3.89 -31.00
N PRO A 49 4.52 -4.84 -30.09
CA PRO A 49 5.80 -4.92 -29.41
C PRO A 49 6.90 -5.05 -30.47
N PRO A 50 8.09 -4.51 -30.21
CA PRO A 50 9.18 -4.56 -31.17
C PRO A 50 9.46 -6.01 -31.59
N ALA A 51 9.85 -6.20 -32.86
CA ALA A 51 9.90 -7.51 -33.53
C ALA A 51 10.60 -8.62 -32.73
N HIS A 52 11.61 -8.29 -31.92
CA HIS A 52 12.33 -9.25 -31.06
C HIS A 52 11.50 -9.83 -29.90
N LEU A 53 10.35 -9.22 -29.55
CA LEU A 53 9.42 -9.76 -28.55
C LEU A 53 8.31 -10.60 -29.19
N ALA A 54 8.18 -10.61 -30.53
CA ALA A 54 7.13 -11.34 -31.22
C ALA A 54 7.20 -12.86 -30.96
N ASP A 55 8.42 -13.38 -30.78
CA ASP A 55 8.67 -14.79 -30.48
C ASP A 55 8.29 -15.18 -29.04
N GLN A 56 8.04 -14.19 -28.16
CA GLN A 56 7.69 -14.40 -26.76
C GLN A 56 6.33 -13.78 -26.44
N PRO A 57 5.22 -14.47 -26.75
CA PRO A 57 3.87 -13.92 -26.61
C PRO A 57 3.55 -13.30 -25.24
N PRO A 58 3.92 -13.89 -24.07
CA PRO A 58 3.62 -13.24 -22.79
C PRO A 58 4.38 -11.93 -22.58
N LEU A 59 5.62 -11.78 -23.09
CA LEU A 59 6.36 -10.53 -23.02
C LEU A 59 5.79 -9.48 -23.97
N ALA A 60 5.45 -9.89 -25.18
CA ALA A 60 4.74 -9.07 -26.16
C ALA A 60 3.44 -8.50 -25.56
N THR A 61 2.61 -9.36 -24.96
CA THR A 61 1.39 -8.96 -24.27
C THR A 61 1.67 -8.03 -23.10
N SER A 62 2.66 -8.34 -22.25
CA SER A 62 3.03 -7.50 -21.11
C SER A 62 3.41 -6.08 -21.55
N PHE A 63 4.25 -5.98 -22.59
CA PHE A 63 4.70 -4.71 -23.15
C PHE A 63 3.54 -3.90 -23.71
N SER A 64 2.68 -4.51 -24.54
CA SER A 64 1.53 -3.82 -25.14
C SER A 64 0.53 -3.34 -24.09
N LEU A 65 0.17 -4.19 -23.13
CA LEU A 65 -0.72 -3.81 -22.03
C LEU A 65 -0.12 -2.66 -21.23
N LEU A 66 1.16 -2.73 -20.88
CA LEU A 66 1.81 -1.70 -20.10
C LEU A 66 1.89 -0.37 -20.84
N ALA A 67 2.19 -0.38 -22.14
CA ALA A 67 2.18 0.82 -22.97
C ALA A 67 0.81 1.50 -22.98
N LEU A 68 -0.27 0.74 -23.20
CA LEU A 68 -1.65 1.24 -23.17
C LEU A 68 -2.07 1.74 -21.78
N LEU A 69 -1.70 1.03 -20.71
CA LEU A 69 -2.04 1.38 -19.33
C LEU A 69 -1.34 2.67 -18.88
N VAL A 70 -0.04 2.80 -19.15
CA VAL A 70 0.71 4.04 -18.87
C VAL A 70 0.08 5.18 -19.65
N PHE A 71 -0.22 4.93 -20.92
CA PHE A 71 -0.78 5.95 -21.77
C PHE A 71 -2.17 6.43 -21.33
N ARG A 72 -3.05 5.50 -20.96
CA ARG A 72 -4.33 5.78 -20.31
C ARG A 72 -4.15 6.66 -19.07
N GLU A 73 -3.20 6.33 -18.20
CA GLU A 73 -2.93 7.12 -16.98
C GLU A 73 -2.42 8.53 -17.31
N THR A 74 -1.56 8.68 -18.34
CA THR A 74 -1.11 10.02 -18.77
C THR A 74 -2.25 10.88 -19.28
N LYS A 75 -3.23 10.32 -20.01
CA LYS A 75 -4.42 11.06 -20.47
C LYS A 75 -5.32 11.44 -19.29
N LEU A 76 -5.57 10.53 -18.34
CA LEU A 76 -6.36 10.82 -17.13
C LEU A 76 -5.76 11.92 -16.25
N ARG A 77 -4.43 12.04 -16.21
CA ARG A 77 -3.74 13.08 -15.42
C ARG A 77 -3.69 14.44 -16.12
N THR A 78 -3.90 14.48 -17.44
CA THR A 78 -3.84 15.72 -18.21
C THR A 78 -5.16 16.49 -18.03
N LYS A 79 -5.25 17.28 -16.95
CA LYS A 79 -6.35 18.22 -16.74
C LYS A 79 -6.01 19.54 -17.41
N SER A 80 -6.67 19.82 -18.51
CA SER A 80 -6.57 21.10 -19.21
C SER A 80 -7.74 22.00 -18.81
N SER A 81 -7.44 23.14 -18.21
CA SER A 81 -8.44 24.17 -17.90
C SER A 81 -8.66 25.03 -19.14
N TYR A 82 -9.90 25.10 -19.63
CA TYR A 82 -10.29 25.99 -20.72
C TYR A 82 -11.22 27.10 -20.22
N PRO A 83 -11.16 28.29 -20.83
CA PRO A 83 -12.03 29.40 -20.45
C PRO A 83 -13.49 29.19 -20.88
N ASP A 84 -13.73 28.41 -21.95
CA ASP A 84 -15.07 28.11 -22.45
C ASP A 84 -15.54 26.71 -22.00
N ALA A 85 -16.73 26.65 -21.43
CA ALA A 85 -17.36 25.43 -20.95
C ALA A 85 -17.68 24.46 -22.10
N TRP A 86 -18.00 24.98 -23.29
CA TRP A 86 -18.27 24.14 -24.47
C TRP A 86 -17.01 23.44 -24.97
N ASP A 87 -15.90 24.18 -25.09
CA ASP A 87 -14.60 23.60 -25.45
C ASP A 87 -14.08 22.61 -24.41
N GLN A 88 -14.31 22.87 -23.12
CA GLN A 88 -13.99 21.93 -22.05
C GLN A 88 -14.81 20.64 -22.20
N TRP A 89 -16.13 20.73 -22.31
CA TRP A 89 -17.00 19.56 -22.47
C TRP A 89 -16.67 18.75 -23.72
N LYS A 90 -16.40 19.42 -24.86
CA LYS A 90 -16.02 18.75 -26.11
C LYS A 90 -14.74 17.93 -25.96
N ARG A 91 -13.75 18.46 -25.22
CA ARG A 91 -12.48 17.74 -24.95
C ARG A 91 -12.63 16.65 -23.92
N GLU A 92 -13.43 16.86 -22.88
CA GLU A 92 -13.76 15.83 -21.90
C GLU A 92 -14.46 14.64 -22.58
N SER A 93 -15.45 14.93 -23.44
CA SER A 93 -16.14 13.92 -24.24
C SER A 93 -15.20 13.19 -25.19
N ALA A 94 -14.35 13.92 -25.93
CA ALA A 94 -13.36 13.29 -26.81
C ALA A 94 -12.35 12.45 -26.03
N THR A 95 -11.94 12.88 -24.83
CA THR A 95 -11.02 12.14 -23.96
C THR A 95 -11.69 10.87 -23.42
N GLU A 96 -12.94 10.94 -22.99
CA GLU A 96 -13.73 9.80 -22.54
C GLU A 96 -13.89 8.77 -23.66
N GLU A 97 -14.23 9.21 -24.87
CA GLU A 97 -14.32 8.35 -26.05
C GLU A 97 -12.98 7.62 -26.29
N TRP A 98 -11.88 8.35 -26.18
CA TRP A 98 -10.54 7.82 -26.35
C TRP A 98 -10.15 6.79 -25.28
N LEU A 99 -10.49 7.07 -24.03
CA LEU A 99 -10.28 6.16 -22.91
C LEU A 99 -11.08 4.87 -23.09
N ASN A 100 -12.31 4.96 -23.59
CA ASN A 100 -13.14 3.79 -23.88
C ASN A 100 -12.48 2.88 -24.93
N THR A 101 -11.93 3.43 -26.02
CA THR A 101 -11.20 2.59 -26.99
C THR A 101 -9.88 2.05 -26.47
N ILE A 102 -9.17 2.78 -25.61
CA ILE A 102 -8.00 2.18 -24.94
C ILE A 102 -8.44 1.00 -24.07
N ASP A 103 -9.54 1.15 -23.32
CA ASP A 103 -10.06 0.09 -22.45
C ASP A 103 -10.55 -1.12 -23.26
N GLU A 104 -11.21 -0.91 -24.41
CA GLU A 104 -11.58 -1.98 -25.36
C GLU A 104 -10.35 -2.72 -25.91
N ASN A 105 -9.30 -1.99 -26.30
CA ASN A 105 -8.06 -2.59 -26.80
C ASN A 105 -7.32 -3.38 -25.71
N ILE A 106 -7.30 -2.88 -24.47
CA ILE A 106 -6.75 -3.61 -23.32
C ILE A 106 -7.51 -4.93 -23.12
N GLU A 107 -8.85 -4.88 -23.15
CA GLU A 107 -9.69 -6.07 -23.03
C GLU A 107 -9.46 -7.04 -24.18
N GLN A 108 -9.38 -6.56 -25.42
CA GLN A 108 -9.12 -7.39 -26.60
C GLN A 108 -7.75 -8.08 -26.53
N ILE A 109 -6.69 -7.36 -26.16
CA ILE A 109 -5.35 -7.93 -26.01
C ILE A 109 -5.33 -8.98 -24.89
N TRP A 110 -5.95 -8.67 -23.75
CA TRP A 110 -6.01 -9.59 -22.61
C TRP A 110 -6.81 -10.84 -22.92
N THR A 111 -8.00 -10.71 -23.52
CA THR A 111 -8.85 -11.85 -23.90
C THR A 111 -8.21 -12.71 -25.00
N SER A 112 -7.58 -12.08 -26.00
CA SER A 112 -6.80 -12.78 -27.03
C SER A 112 -5.66 -13.59 -26.40
N PHE A 113 -4.92 -12.98 -25.46
CA PHE A 113 -3.86 -13.67 -24.73
C PHE A 113 -4.38 -14.87 -23.92
N LEU A 114 -5.51 -14.73 -23.22
CA LEU A 114 -6.13 -15.81 -22.46
C LEU A 114 -6.69 -16.93 -23.34
N SER A 115 -7.16 -16.60 -24.55
CA SER A 115 -7.74 -17.57 -25.49
C SER A 115 -6.73 -18.61 -26.00
N ALA A 116 -5.44 -18.26 -26.01
CA ALA A 116 -4.36 -19.10 -26.50
C ALA A 116 -3.88 -20.19 -25.51
N PHE A 117 -4.71 -20.58 -24.53
CA PHE A 117 -4.43 -21.57 -23.47
C PHE A 117 -3.02 -21.48 -22.88
N ARG A 118 -2.85 -20.56 -21.93
CA ARG A 118 -1.55 -20.23 -21.33
C ARG A 118 -1.33 -20.87 -19.96
N GLY A 119 -0.08 -21.18 -19.65
CA GLY A 119 0.32 -21.69 -18.34
C GLY A 119 0.37 -20.60 -17.28
N SER A 120 0.47 -20.98 -16.00
CA SER A 120 0.64 -20.02 -14.90
C SER A 120 1.93 -19.21 -15.01
N ALA A 121 2.97 -19.77 -15.64
CA ALA A 121 4.23 -19.07 -15.87
C ALA A 121 4.06 -17.91 -16.86
N ASP A 122 3.32 -18.11 -17.95
CA ASP A 122 3.06 -17.08 -18.95
C ASP A 122 2.25 -15.92 -18.36
N LEU A 123 1.29 -16.23 -17.49
CA LEU A 123 0.49 -15.23 -16.76
C LEU A 123 1.37 -14.41 -15.80
N GLU A 124 2.28 -15.06 -15.09
CA GLU A 124 3.24 -14.38 -14.22
C GLU A 124 4.17 -13.47 -15.03
N ILE A 125 4.67 -13.93 -16.18
CA ILE A 125 5.47 -13.12 -17.09
C ILE A 125 4.66 -11.92 -17.59
N ALA A 126 3.42 -12.13 -18.05
CA ALA A 126 2.57 -11.07 -18.57
C ALA A 126 2.28 -9.97 -17.52
N LEU A 127 2.06 -10.33 -16.26
CA LEU A 127 1.68 -9.38 -15.21
C LEU A 127 2.87 -8.73 -14.49
N TRP A 128 3.95 -9.47 -14.27
CA TRP A 128 5.03 -9.07 -13.36
C TRP A 128 6.35 -8.69 -14.05
N THR A 129 6.45 -8.83 -15.38
CA THR A 129 7.65 -8.38 -16.09
C THR A 129 7.86 -6.89 -15.93
N GLU A 130 9.09 -6.52 -15.56
CA GLU A 130 9.51 -5.15 -15.33
C GLU A 130 10.03 -4.52 -16.63
N PHE A 131 9.39 -3.44 -17.09
CA PHE A 131 9.85 -2.62 -18.20
C PHE A 131 10.30 -1.25 -17.71
N ARG A 132 11.14 -0.57 -18.49
CA ARG A 132 11.60 0.78 -18.18
C ARG A 132 10.92 1.78 -19.09
N MET A 133 10.39 2.85 -18.52
CA MET A 133 9.95 3.99 -19.32
C MET A 133 11.16 4.63 -20.01
N ASN A 134 12.19 4.95 -19.22
CA ASN A 134 13.44 5.58 -19.63
C ASN A 134 14.65 5.05 -18.86
N ALA A 135 15.87 5.34 -19.34
CA ALA A 135 17.13 4.96 -18.67
C ALA A 135 17.29 5.56 -17.24
N LYS A 136 16.51 6.57 -16.87
CA LYS A 136 16.54 7.21 -15.54
C LYS A 136 15.33 6.87 -14.66
N GLU A 137 14.24 6.41 -15.27
CA GLU A 137 12.96 6.17 -14.62
C GLU A 137 12.89 4.80 -13.93
N PRO A 138 11.94 4.62 -12.98
CA PRO A 138 11.72 3.34 -12.32
C PRO A 138 11.19 2.29 -13.30
N PHE A 139 11.27 1.04 -12.87
CA PHE A 139 10.61 -0.06 -13.56
C PHE A 139 9.10 0.00 -13.32
N LEU A 140 8.34 -0.34 -14.34
CA LEU A 140 6.88 -0.42 -14.35
C LEU A 140 6.47 -1.82 -14.77
N ARG A 141 5.36 -2.31 -14.21
CA ARG A 141 4.77 -3.61 -14.50
C ARG A 141 3.28 -3.44 -14.77
N VAL A 142 2.68 -4.36 -15.52
CA VAL A 142 1.22 -4.38 -15.72
C VAL A 142 0.48 -4.43 -14.37
N SER A 143 1.01 -5.22 -13.41
CA SER A 143 0.48 -5.32 -12.04
C SER A 143 0.31 -3.98 -11.34
N ASP A 144 1.18 -3.00 -11.61
CA ASP A 144 1.15 -1.68 -10.96
C ASP A 144 -0.09 -0.85 -11.37
N PHE A 145 -0.72 -1.20 -12.50
CA PHE A 145 -1.86 -0.47 -13.08
C PHE A 145 -3.19 -1.23 -12.98
N VAL A 146 -3.19 -2.51 -12.58
CA VAL A 146 -4.42 -3.34 -12.49
C VAL A 146 -5.51 -2.66 -11.65
N CYS A 147 -5.14 -1.98 -10.57
CA CYS A 147 -6.08 -1.27 -9.71
C CYS A 147 -6.80 -0.09 -10.38
N SER A 148 -6.24 0.45 -11.47
CA SER A 148 -6.79 1.60 -12.21
C SER A 148 -7.66 1.19 -13.40
N GLN A 149 -7.68 -0.10 -13.74
CA GLN A 149 -8.31 -0.63 -14.95
C GLN A 149 -9.40 -1.65 -14.56
N PRO A 150 -10.70 -1.33 -14.78
CA PRO A 150 -11.81 -2.15 -14.28
C PRO A 150 -11.88 -3.58 -14.84
N THR A 151 -11.50 -3.81 -16.10
CA THR A 151 -11.59 -5.14 -16.72
C THR A 151 -10.62 -6.12 -16.08
N LEU A 152 -9.34 -5.73 -15.92
CA LEU A 152 -8.28 -6.50 -15.27
C LEU A 152 -8.53 -6.64 -13.76
N LEU A 153 -9.08 -5.60 -13.11
CA LEU A 153 -9.41 -5.65 -11.69
C LEU A 153 -10.44 -6.74 -11.38
N ASN A 154 -11.45 -6.90 -12.24
CA ASN A 154 -12.55 -7.85 -12.05
C ASN A 154 -12.31 -9.21 -12.72
N ASP A 155 -11.23 -9.36 -13.49
CA ASP A 155 -10.86 -10.61 -14.15
C ASP A 155 -10.49 -11.70 -13.14
N ARG A 156 -11.05 -12.90 -13.33
CA ARG A 156 -10.86 -14.03 -12.41
C ARG A 156 -9.44 -14.59 -12.47
N VAL A 157 -8.80 -14.57 -13.63
CA VAL A 157 -7.43 -15.07 -13.79
C VAL A 157 -6.45 -14.14 -13.09
N VAL A 158 -6.63 -12.82 -13.23
CA VAL A 158 -5.84 -11.82 -12.50
C VAL A 158 -6.02 -11.98 -10.99
N GLU A 159 -7.25 -12.18 -10.51
CA GLU A 159 -7.54 -12.43 -9.09
C GLU A 159 -6.75 -13.65 -8.56
N LEU A 160 -6.79 -14.77 -9.30
CA LEU A 160 -6.06 -15.98 -8.93
C LEU A 160 -4.54 -15.79 -8.97
N CYS A 161 -4.02 -15.05 -9.95
CA CYS A 161 -2.59 -14.71 -10.03
C CYS A 161 -2.16 -13.86 -8.83
N MET A 162 -2.94 -12.83 -8.47
CA MET A 162 -2.66 -11.98 -7.31
C MET A 162 -2.69 -12.78 -6.00
N LYS A 163 -3.66 -13.69 -5.85
CA LYS A 163 -3.74 -14.59 -4.69
C LYS A 163 -2.56 -15.56 -4.63
N PHE A 164 -2.22 -16.17 -5.76
CA PHE A 164 -1.07 -17.08 -5.85
C PHE A 164 0.22 -16.35 -5.47
N ARG A 165 0.44 -15.16 -6.04
CA ARG A 165 1.59 -14.32 -5.72
C ARG A 165 1.63 -13.94 -4.24
N TRP A 166 0.48 -13.58 -3.66
CA TRP A 166 0.36 -13.23 -2.23
C TRP A 166 0.82 -14.38 -1.32
N GLU A 167 0.29 -15.57 -1.57
CA GLU A 167 0.49 -16.75 -0.70
C GLU A 167 1.84 -17.44 -0.96
N ARG A 168 2.26 -17.56 -2.23
CA ARG A 168 3.41 -18.38 -2.65
C ARG A 168 4.62 -17.58 -3.09
N GLY A 169 4.49 -16.27 -3.23
CA GLY A 169 5.58 -15.41 -3.70
C GLY A 169 5.86 -15.58 -5.19
N ALA A 170 7.05 -15.16 -5.61
CA ALA A 170 7.48 -15.25 -6.99
C ALA A 170 7.75 -16.72 -7.39
N PRO A 171 7.38 -17.14 -8.61
CA PRO A 171 7.73 -18.47 -9.10
C PRO A 171 9.25 -18.62 -9.12
N LEU A 172 9.72 -19.77 -8.63
CA LEU A 172 11.13 -20.16 -8.72
C LEU A 172 11.47 -20.40 -10.18
N GLU A 173 12.38 -19.61 -10.72
CA GLU A 173 12.98 -19.91 -12.00
C GLU A 173 13.89 -21.14 -11.84
N PRO A 174 13.66 -22.24 -12.59
CA PRO A 174 14.43 -23.47 -12.48
C PRO A 174 15.82 -23.28 -13.09
N SER A 175 16.67 -22.50 -12.44
CA SER A 175 18.06 -22.35 -12.85
C SER A 175 18.85 -23.60 -12.46
N ARG A 176 19.43 -24.29 -13.45
CA ARG A 176 20.28 -25.49 -13.28
C ARG A 176 21.64 -25.20 -12.60
N SER A 177 21.88 -23.97 -12.14
CA SER A 177 23.19 -23.56 -11.61
C SER A 177 23.35 -23.92 -10.13
N ARG A 178 24.60 -24.16 -9.70
CA ARG A 178 24.98 -24.39 -8.29
C ARG A 178 24.62 -23.23 -7.34
N GLN A 179 24.21 -22.07 -7.86
CA GLN A 179 23.75 -20.92 -7.08
C GLN A 179 22.27 -21.03 -6.65
N TYR A 180 21.62 -22.18 -6.80
CA TYR A 180 20.19 -22.40 -6.53
C TYR A 180 19.71 -21.99 -5.12
N LEU A 181 20.58 -22.02 -4.11
CA LEU A 181 20.20 -21.73 -2.72
C LEU A 181 19.74 -20.29 -2.53
N ALA A 182 20.40 -19.33 -3.16
CA ALA A 182 20.12 -17.93 -2.92
C ALA A 182 18.80 -17.45 -3.59
N PRO A 183 18.47 -17.84 -4.84
CA PRO A 183 17.15 -17.64 -5.41
C PRO A 183 16.06 -18.40 -4.67
N ARG A 184 16.36 -19.61 -4.17
CA ARG A 184 15.40 -20.38 -3.37
C ARG A 184 15.05 -19.71 -2.06
N TYR A 185 16.05 -19.11 -1.43
CA TYR A 185 15.89 -18.28 -0.26
C TYR A 185 15.04 -17.05 -0.57
N ASP A 186 15.37 -16.29 -1.63
CA ASP A 186 14.60 -15.11 -2.04
C ASP A 186 13.12 -15.47 -2.37
N ALA A 187 12.88 -16.61 -3.03
CA ALA A 187 11.55 -17.08 -3.38
C ALA A 187 10.71 -17.57 -2.19
N SER A 188 11.36 -17.95 -1.09
CA SER A 188 10.67 -18.32 0.15
C SER A 188 10.01 -17.12 0.84
N CYS A 189 10.37 -15.91 0.41
CA CYS A 189 9.89 -14.67 1.01
C CYS A 189 8.65 -14.17 0.29
N THR A 190 7.49 -14.61 0.76
CA THR A 190 6.21 -14.27 0.13
C THR A 190 5.69 -12.90 0.60
N PRO A 191 4.92 -12.17 -0.25
CA PRO A 191 4.27 -10.92 0.13
C PRO A 191 3.47 -11.00 1.43
N TRP A 192 2.79 -12.13 1.66
CA TRP A 192 2.06 -12.39 2.91
C TRP A 192 2.97 -12.35 4.14
N ILE A 193 4.19 -12.93 4.08
CA ILE A 193 5.11 -12.91 5.22
C ILE A 193 5.62 -11.50 5.49
N TYR A 194 5.94 -10.73 4.44
CA TYR A 194 6.37 -9.34 4.63
C TYR A 194 5.27 -8.48 5.26
N HIS A 195 4.03 -8.66 4.83
CA HIS A 195 2.89 -8.00 5.45
C HIS A 195 2.69 -8.43 6.91
N ALA A 196 2.82 -9.72 7.21
CA ALA A 196 2.76 -10.22 8.57
C ALA A 196 3.86 -9.60 9.46
N PHE A 197 5.07 -9.44 8.93
CA PHE A 197 6.18 -8.82 9.63
C PHE A 197 5.97 -7.31 9.86
N ASP A 198 5.46 -6.59 8.86
CA ASP A 198 5.10 -5.17 9.00
C ASP A 198 3.99 -4.98 10.04
N LEU A 199 2.96 -5.84 10.01
CA LEU A 199 1.91 -5.83 11.02
C LEU A 199 2.44 -6.16 12.42
N ALA A 200 3.31 -7.17 12.55
CA ALA A 200 3.93 -7.53 13.82
C ALA A 200 4.75 -6.36 14.39
N SER A 201 5.45 -5.62 13.54
CA SER A 201 6.20 -4.43 13.92
C SER A 201 5.28 -3.30 14.40
N GLN A 202 4.15 -3.09 13.73
CA GLN A 202 3.13 -2.13 14.18
C GLN A 202 2.49 -2.56 15.51
N LEU A 203 2.20 -3.84 15.71
CA LEU A 203 1.67 -4.36 16.97
C LEU A 203 2.68 -4.26 18.11
N ALA A 204 3.96 -4.54 17.85
CA ALA A 204 5.04 -4.36 18.82
C ALA A 204 5.18 -2.88 19.22
N PHE A 205 5.11 -1.97 18.24
CA PHE A 205 5.08 -0.52 18.52
C PHE A 205 3.90 -0.13 19.39
N LEU A 206 2.69 -0.58 19.02
CA LEU A 206 1.47 -0.31 19.77
C LEU A 206 1.56 -0.82 21.22
N PHE A 207 2.09 -2.03 21.41
CA PHE A 207 2.32 -2.62 22.72
C PHE A 207 3.32 -1.80 23.55
N LEU A 208 4.47 -1.44 22.98
CA LEU A 208 5.46 -0.61 23.67
C LEU A 208 4.91 0.78 24.02
N LEU A 209 4.11 1.37 23.13
CA LEU A 209 3.48 2.67 23.34
C LEU A 209 2.44 2.60 24.44
N ALA A 210 1.57 1.58 24.43
CA ALA A 210 0.61 1.35 25.50
C ALA A 210 1.31 1.13 26.85
N PHE A 211 2.39 0.34 26.87
CA PHE A 211 3.19 0.12 28.06
C PHE A 211 3.86 1.41 28.56
N TYR A 212 4.36 2.27 27.66
CA TYR A 212 4.87 3.59 28.02
C TYR A 212 3.80 4.51 28.62
N VAL A 213 2.59 4.52 28.03
CA VAL A 213 1.48 5.35 28.51
C VAL A 213 0.96 4.88 29.87
N LEU A 214 0.89 3.57 30.10
CA LEU A 214 0.45 3.00 31.38
C LEU A 214 1.51 3.15 32.47
N GLU A 215 2.78 2.96 32.13
CA GLU A 215 3.90 3.04 33.08
C GLU A 215 5.01 3.96 32.54
N PRO A 216 4.82 5.30 32.68
CA PRO A 216 5.79 6.27 32.21
C PRO A 216 7.11 6.11 32.99
N PRO A 217 8.25 6.01 32.29
CA PRO A 217 9.54 5.80 32.91
C PRO A 217 10.01 7.06 33.68
N LYS A 218 10.87 6.86 34.67
CA LYS A 218 11.55 7.97 35.36
C LYS A 218 12.84 8.41 34.65
N THR A 219 13.45 7.51 33.89
CA THR A 219 14.73 7.72 33.20
C THR A 219 14.65 7.21 31.77
N LEU A 220 15.50 7.74 30.89
CA LEU A 220 15.59 7.26 29.51
C LEU A 220 16.11 5.83 29.50
N GLY A 221 15.31 4.89 29.01
CA GLY A 221 15.64 3.48 28.92
C GLY A 221 15.67 2.96 27.48
N PRO A 222 15.93 1.65 27.32
CA PRO A 222 15.93 1.02 26.00
C PRO A 222 14.55 1.05 25.33
N ARG A 223 13.46 1.03 26.10
CA ARG A 223 12.08 1.06 25.58
C ARG A 223 11.82 2.32 24.77
N GLU A 224 12.23 3.47 25.30
CA GLU A 224 12.01 4.78 24.68
C GLU A 224 12.84 4.93 23.41
N ILE A 225 14.10 4.45 23.45
CA ILE A 225 14.97 4.41 22.28
C ILE A 225 14.35 3.54 21.18
N VAL A 226 13.86 2.35 21.53
CA VAL A 226 13.20 1.44 20.58
C VAL A 226 11.93 2.06 20.01
N LEU A 227 11.10 2.72 20.84
CA LEU A 227 9.91 3.45 20.37
C LEU A 227 10.29 4.52 19.33
N VAL A 228 11.29 5.36 19.63
CA VAL A 228 11.74 6.41 18.70
C VAL A 228 12.30 5.80 17.42
N ILE A 229 13.12 4.75 17.50
CA ILE A 229 13.68 4.07 16.33
C ILE A 229 12.56 3.47 15.46
N ILE A 230 11.59 2.78 16.06
CA ILE A 230 10.46 2.20 15.31
C ILE A 230 9.57 3.31 14.74
N SER A 231 9.35 4.41 15.45
CA SER A 231 8.58 5.54 14.89
C SER A 231 9.29 6.15 13.69
N ILE A 232 10.59 6.47 13.78
CA ILE A 232 11.37 7.01 12.65
C ILE A 232 11.39 6.02 11.49
N SER A 233 11.58 4.75 11.80
CA SER A 233 11.48 3.67 10.83
C SER A 233 10.14 3.71 10.10
N ALA A 234 9.02 3.64 10.81
CA ALA A 234 7.71 3.56 10.18
C ALA A 234 7.36 4.82 9.37
N THR A 235 7.78 6.01 9.81
CA THR A 235 7.57 7.26 9.04
C THR A 235 8.32 7.26 7.71
N LEU A 236 9.52 6.68 7.66
CA LEU A 236 10.29 6.52 6.41
C LEU A 236 9.66 5.51 5.44
N HIS A 237 8.82 4.58 5.93
CA HIS A 237 8.20 3.56 5.09
C HIS A 237 7.02 4.09 4.26
N SER A 238 6.14 4.89 4.85
CA SER A 238 4.93 5.38 4.17
C SER A 238 4.40 6.68 4.78
N TRP A 239 4.36 7.74 3.98
CA TRP A 239 3.86 9.06 4.41
C TRP A 239 2.36 9.08 4.71
N THR A 240 1.55 8.29 4.01
CA THR A 240 0.08 8.31 4.19
C THR A 240 -0.36 7.69 5.52
N THR A 241 0.50 6.87 6.12
CA THR A 241 0.21 6.11 7.34
C THR A 241 1.13 6.51 8.51
N SER A 242 1.93 7.56 8.32
CA SER A 242 2.96 8.00 9.26
C SER A 242 2.43 8.86 10.40
N ALA A 243 1.20 9.38 10.30
CA ALA A 243 0.64 10.34 11.26
C ALA A 243 0.81 9.94 12.75
N PRO A 244 0.42 8.74 13.22
CA PRO A 244 0.59 8.38 14.62
C PRO A 244 2.07 8.25 15.01
N PHE A 245 2.93 7.76 14.12
CA PHE A 245 4.38 7.68 14.37
C PHE A 245 5.03 9.08 14.43
N ILE A 246 4.59 10.02 13.58
CA ILE A 246 5.03 11.42 13.62
C ILE A 246 4.63 12.06 14.95
N LEU A 247 3.40 11.82 15.44
CA LEU A 247 2.96 12.30 16.74
C LEU A 247 3.83 11.76 17.88
N SER A 248 4.24 10.48 17.82
CA SER A 248 5.18 9.92 18.79
C SER A 248 6.55 10.60 18.74
N ILE A 249 7.13 10.79 17.54
CA ILE A 249 8.41 11.50 17.38
C ILE A 249 8.27 12.93 17.93
N LEU A 250 7.21 13.63 17.57
CA LEU A 250 6.95 14.98 18.01
C LEU A 250 6.78 15.05 19.53
N ALA A 251 6.17 14.05 20.17
CA ALA A 251 6.08 13.97 21.61
C ALA A 251 7.46 13.96 22.28
N PHE A 252 8.38 13.13 21.77
CA PHE A 252 9.75 13.06 22.28
C PHE A 252 10.57 14.31 21.94
N VAL A 253 10.35 14.93 20.78
CA VAL A 253 11.01 16.18 20.38
C VAL A 253 10.50 17.37 21.19
N VAL A 254 9.19 17.50 21.44
CA VAL A 254 8.59 18.61 22.20
C VAL A 254 8.91 18.52 23.69
N ALA A 255 9.26 17.34 24.21
CA ALA A 255 9.80 17.17 25.56
C ALA A 255 11.18 17.84 25.77
N HIS A 256 11.65 18.69 24.84
CA HIS A 256 12.93 19.41 24.85
C HIS A 256 13.13 20.37 26.04
N PRO A 257 14.37 20.81 26.28
CA PRO A 257 15.11 20.73 27.54
C PRO A 257 14.93 21.99 28.42
N SER A 258 13.89 22.79 28.23
CA SER A 258 13.78 24.10 28.90
C SER A 258 13.38 23.99 30.37
N LEU A 259 13.16 22.78 30.88
CA LEU A 259 12.82 22.51 32.28
C LEU A 259 13.83 21.52 32.90
N PRO A 260 14.24 21.71 34.17
CA PRO A 260 15.26 20.92 34.86
C PRO A 260 14.81 19.49 35.26
N SER A 261 13.70 19.01 34.70
CA SER A 261 13.14 17.67 34.92
C SER A 261 13.54 16.74 33.77
N PRO A 262 13.77 15.44 34.02
CA PRO A 262 14.30 14.50 33.02
C PRO A 262 13.45 14.47 31.74
N TYR A 263 14.16 14.38 30.62
CA TYR A 263 13.86 14.50 29.19
C TYR A 263 12.72 13.64 28.59
N LEU A 264 11.67 13.33 29.36
CA LEU A 264 10.67 12.35 28.97
C LEU A 264 9.25 12.92 28.99
N PRO A 265 8.40 12.54 28.01
CA PRO A 265 6.97 12.81 28.03
C PRO A 265 6.34 12.34 29.35
N SER A 266 5.97 13.30 30.21
CA SER A 266 5.37 13.08 31.53
C SER A 266 3.86 13.33 31.46
N PRO A 267 3.01 12.61 32.22
CA PRO A 267 1.55 12.72 32.17
C PRO A 267 0.95 14.13 32.29
N LYS A 268 1.71 15.07 32.84
CA LYS A 268 1.28 16.48 33.02
C LYS A 268 1.58 17.37 31.81
N ASN A 269 2.34 16.89 30.84
CA ASN A 269 2.86 17.66 29.73
C ASN A 269 2.11 17.36 28.43
N LEU A 270 2.07 18.36 27.52
CA LEU A 270 1.51 18.21 26.18
C LEU A 270 2.12 17.03 25.42
N SER A 271 3.42 16.76 25.61
CA SER A 271 4.11 15.63 24.98
C SER A 271 3.46 14.28 25.32
N PHE A 272 2.98 14.08 26.55
CA PHE A 272 2.28 12.84 26.90
C PHE A 272 0.89 12.76 26.25
N ASN A 273 0.18 13.88 26.11
CA ASN A 273 -1.08 13.93 25.36
C ASN A 273 -0.88 13.57 23.88
N LEU A 274 0.25 13.97 23.27
CA LEU A 274 0.61 13.57 21.91
C LEU A 274 0.83 12.06 21.79
N LEU A 275 1.42 11.41 22.81
CA LEU A 275 1.57 9.95 22.85
C LEU A 275 0.21 9.25 23.01
N LEU A 276 -0.68 9.78 23.85
CA LEU A 276 -2.03 9.23 24.01
C LEU A 276 -2.83 9.36 22.70
N LEU A 277 -2.73 10.50 22.02
CA LEU A 277 -3.34 10.70 20.72
C LEU A 277 -2.76 9.73 19.68
N SER A 278 -1.43 9.56 19.66
CA SER A 278 -0.76 8.57 18.81
C SER A 278 -1.28 7.16 19.08
N LEU A 279 -1.43 6.78 20.34
CA LEU A 279 -1.97 5.47 20.75
C LEU A 279 -3.38 5.25 20.21
N VAL A 280 -4.28 6.23 20.41
CA VAL A 280 -5.65 6.18 19.89
C VAL A 280 -5.66 6.07 18.37
N MET A 281 -4.85 6.88 17.68
CA MET A 281 -4.74 6.85 16.22
C MET A 281 -4.23 5.49 15.70
N HIS A 282 -3.29 4.83 16.39
CA HIS A 282 -2.86 3.49 16.04
C HIS A 282 -3.95 2.44 16.23
N ILE A 283 -4.71 2.52 17.32
CA ILE A 283 -5.86 1.62 17.54
C ILE A 283 -6.87 1.80 16.42
N LEU A 284 -7.21 3.04 16.06
CA LEU A 284 -8.12 3.33 14.93
C LEU A 284 -7.56 2.81 13.60
N GLN A 285 -6.26 3.01 13.36
CA GLN A 285 -5.60 2.54 12.14
C GLN A 285 -5.61 1.01 12.01
N LEU A 286 -5.50 0.25 13.11
CA LEU A 286 -5.56 -1.21 13.09
C LEU A 286 -6.93 -1.73 12.61
N HIS A 287 -7.99 -0.96 12.87
CA HIS A 287 -9.35 -1.27 12.42
C HIS A 287 -9.67 -0.68 11.04
N ALA A 288 -8.88 0.28 10.57
CA ALA A 288 -9.02 0.84 9.24
C ALA A 288 -8.44 -0.12 8.17
N LEU A 289 -8.92 0.04 6.94
CA LEU A 289 -8.37 -0.64 5.76
C LEU A 289 -7.07 -0.01 5.26
N VAL A 290 -6.20 0.34 6.19
CA VAL A 290 -4.91 0.98 5.93
C VAL A 290 -3.81 -0.05 6.11
N LEU A 291 -2.83 -0.08 5.21
CA LEU A 291 -1.70 -1.02 5.27
C LEU A 291 -0.71 -0.61 6.37
N PRO A 292 -0.19 -1.57 7.16
CA PRO A 292 -0.57 -2.98 7.22
C PRO A 292 -1.90 -3.19 8.00
N SER A 293 -2.82 -3.99 7.45
CA SER A 293 -4.10 -4.31 8.10
C SER A 293 -4.20 -5.81 8.46
N PRO A 294 -4.71 -6.19 9.65
CA PRO A 294 -4.96 -7.59 10.00
C PRO A 294 -5.91 -8.30 9.03
N SER A 295 -6.82 -7.56 8.39
CA SER A 295 -7.82 -8.10 7.45
C SER A 295 -7.21 -8.80 6.22
N LEU A 296 -5.95 -8.50 5.88
CA LEU A 296 -5.24 -9.09 4.75
C LEU A 296 -4.59 -10.45 5.08
N LEU A 297 -4.34 -10.73 6.36
CA LEU A 297 -3.77 -12.00 6.81
C LEU A 297 -4.81 -13.12 6.82
N PHE A 298 -6.05 -12.79 7.17
CA PHE A 298 -7.12 -13.76 7.37
C PHE A 298 -8.12 -13.71 6.22
N TRP A 299 -7.96 -14.60 5.23
CA TRP A 299 -8.98 -14.88 4.20
C TRP A 299 -9.49 -13.59 3.51
N PRO A 300 -8.62 -12.93 2.73
CA PRO A 300 -8.89 -11.58 2.21
C PRO A 300 -10.22 -11.47 1.47
N GLU A 301 -10.61 -12.51 0.73
CA GLU A 301 -11.89 -12.60 -0.02
C GLU A 301 -13.15 -12.45 0.86
N ARG A 302 -13.06 -12.75 2.16
CA ARG A 302 -14.19 -12.65 3.10
C ARG A 302 -14.10 -11.43 3.99
N CYS A 303 -12.90 -11.14 4.50
CA CYS A 303 -12.71 -10.07 5.47
C CYS A 303 -12.63 -8.69 4.83
N LEU A 304 -12.04 -8.56 3.64
CA LEU A 304 -11.87 -7.25 3.00
C LEU A 304 -13.17 -6.64 2.49
N PRO A 305 -14.10 -7.37 1.83
CA PRO A 305 -15.38 -6.77 1.43
C PRO A 305 -16.18 -6.26 2.62
N LEU A 306 -16.17 -6.99 3.74
CA LEU A 306 -16.82 -6.55 4.97
C LEU A 306 -16.14 -5.30 5.54
N ALA A 307 -14.81 -5.31 5.64
CA ALA A 307 -14.07 -4.17 6.12
C ALA A 307 -14.21 -2.95 5.19
N ALA A 308 -14.37 -3.15 3.88
CA ALA A 308 -14.58 -2.09 2.89
C ALA A 308 -15.97 -1.51 3.00
N LEU A 309 -16.97 -2.36 3.22
CA LEU A 309 -18.33 -1.93 3.54
C LEU A 309 -18.35 -1.10 4.83
N ILE A 310 -17.79 -1.62 5.93
CA ILE A 310 -17.71 -0.89 7.20
C ILE A 310 -16.95 0.41 7.00
N SER A 311 -15.82 0.39 6.29
CA SER A 311 -15.02 1.59 6.10
C SER A 311 -15.73 2.66 5.27
N SER A 312 -16.28 2.30 4.12
CA SER A 312 -16.99 3.22 3.23
C SER A 312 -18.27 3.78 3.86
N SER A 313 -19.02 2.94 4.57
CA SER A 313 -20.29 3.32 5.16
C SER A 313 -20.10 4.04 6.50
N VAL A 314 -19.28 3.48 7.41
CA VAL A 314 -19.07 4.03 8.75
C VAL A 314 -18.13 5.23 8.70
N PHE A 315 -16.90 5.11 8.19
CA PHE A 315 -16.00 6.28 8.17
C PHE A 315 -16.48 7.37 7.22
N GLY A 316 -17.08 7.01 6.08
CA GLY A 316 -17.66 7.99 5.16
C GLY A 316 -18.80 8.79 5.78
N THR A 317 -19.70 8.15 6.54
CA THR A 317 -20.82 8.82 7.21
C THR A 317 -20.35 9.54 8.47
N ILE A 318 -19.57 8.88 9.33
CA ILE A 318 -18.99 9.49 10.54
C ILE A 318 -18.19 10.73 10.17
N SER A 319 -17.31 10.67 9.16
CA SER A 319 -16.50 11.82 8.78
C SER A 319 -17.35 13.01 8.35
N LYS A 320 -18.45 12.79 7.61
CA LYS A 320 -19.36 13.87 7.19
C LYS A 320 -20.12 14.45 8.38
N VAL A 321 -20.63 13.60 9.27
CA VAL A 321 -21.36 14.01 10.47
C VAL A 321 -20.43 14.74 11.44
N VAL A 322 -19.25 14.20 11.71
CA VAL A 322 -18.23 14.83 12.57
C VAL A 322 -17.77 16.16 11.97
N LEU A 323 -17.55 16.25 10.66
CA LEU A 323 -17.16 17.51 10.02
C LEU A 323 -18.28 18.55 10.12
N PHE A 324 -19.54 18.15 9.93
CA PHE A 324 -20.70 19.02 10.07
C PHE A 324 -20.87 19.53 11.53
N PHE A 325 -20.71 18.64 12.52
CA PHE A 325 -20.81 18.98 13.94
C PHE A 325 -19.47 19.42 14.56
N LEU A 326 -18.40 19.55 13.80
CA LEU A 326 -17.06 19.86 14.30
C LEU A 326 -17.03 21.12 15.16
N PRO A 327 -17.71 22.24 14.80
CA PRO A 327 -17.72 23.43 15.64
C PRO A 327 -18.39 23.18 17.00
N PHE A 328 -19.47 22.39 17.01
CA PHE A 328 -20.18 22.03 18.24
C PHE A 328 -19.35 21.08 19.11
N PHE A 329 -18.68 20.10 18.52
CA PHE A 329 -17.74 19.23 19.24
C PHE A 329 -16.58 20.04 19.80
N PHE A 330 -16.00 20.96 19.03
CA PHE A 330 -14.92 21.82 19.51
C PHE A 330 -15.37 22.66 20.70
N LEU A 331 -16.53 23.29 20.63
CA LEU A 331 -17.10 24.07 21.73
C LEU A 331 -17.41 23.20 22.95
N SER A 332 -17.98 22.00 22.75
CA SER A 332 -18.31 21.06 23.81
C SER A 332 -17.06 20.52 24.50
N PHE A 333 -16.04 20.12 23.74
CA PHE A 333 -14.75 19.67 24.27
C PHE A 333 -13.99 20.81 24.93
N TYR A 334 -14.08 22.04 24.41
CA TYR A 334 -13.51 23.22 25.04
C TYR A 334 -14.17 23.48 26.40
N PHE A 335 -15.51 23.47 26.49
CA PHE A 335 -16.21 23.64 27.76
C PHE A 335 -16.00 22.48 28.73
N LEU A 336 -15.92 21.24 28.23
CA LEU A 336 -15.60 20.07 29.03
C LEU A 336 -14.16 20.14 29.56
N SER A 337 -13.21 20.56 28.73
CA SER A 337 -11.83 20.79 29.14
C SER A 337 -11.76 21.93 30.16
N TYR A 338 -12.48 23.04 29.95
CA TYR A 338 -12.54 24.18 30.87
C TYR A 338 -13.15 23.79 32.22
N SER A 339 -14.18 22.92 32.23
CA SER A 339 -14.78 22.44 33.47
C SER A 339 -13.88 21.47 34.24
N MET A 340 -13.09 20.66 33.52
CA MET A 340 -12.20 19.64 34.10
C MET A 340 -10.81 20.17 34.48
N SER A 341 -10.28 21.16 33.78
CA SER A 341 -8.91 21.63 34.01
C SER A 341 -8.83 22.42 35.31
N HIS A 342 -8.19 21.83 36.33
CA HIS A 342 -7.69 22.60 37.47
C HIS A 342 -6.44 23.44 37.13
N ILE A 343 -5.84 23.22 35.96
CA ILE A 343 -4.54 23.75 35.55
C ILE A 343 -4.73 24.46 34.21
N TYR A 344 -4.67 25.79 34.25
CA TYR A 344 -4.91 26.66 33.10
C TYR A 344 -3.84 26.43 32.02
N PHE A 345 -4.27 25.96 30.84
CA PHE A 345 -3.42 25.72 29.65
C PHE A 345 -2.74 27.02 29.16
N TRP A 346 -3.24 28.18 29.58
CA TRP A 346 -2.76 29.54 29.30
C TRP A 346 -2.94 30.42 30.55
N GLN A 347 -2.15 30.19 31.61
CA GLN A 347 -2.15 31.13 32.74
C GLN A 347 -1.36 32.40 32.39
N SER A 348 -1.85 33.14 31.40
CA SER A 348 -1.65 34.59 31.31
C SER A 348 -2.43 35.21 32.47
N SER A 349 -1.70 35.76 33.44
CA SER A 349 -2.11 36.18 34.79
C SER A 349 -3.22 37.24 34.92
N LEU A 350 -4.05 37.49 33.90
CA LEU A 350 -5.01 38.62 33.91
C LEU A 350 -6.47 38.25 34.23
N LEU A 351 -6.84 36.96 34.32
CA LEU A 351 -8.23 36.52 34.55
C LEU A 351 -8.38 35.44 35.65
N SER A 352 -7.52 35.45 36.68
CA SER A 352 -7.48 34.41 37.74
C SER A 352 -8.58 34.48 38.81
N MET A 353 -9.76 35.05 38.52
CA MET A 353 -10.87 35.17 39.49
C MET A 353 -12.05 34.22 39.25
N THR A 354 -11.91 33.18 38.43
CA THR A 354 -12.97 32.18 38.26
C THR A 354 -12.78 31.01 39.24
N LEU A 355 -13.69 30.88 40.21
CA LEU A 355 -13.71 29.71 41.10
C LEU A 355 -13.87 28.41 40.27
N PRO A 356 -13.20 27.31 40.67
CA PRO A 356 -13.34 26.03 40.00
C PRO A 356 -14.80 25.55 40.04
N SER A 357 -15.30 25.05 38.91
CA SER A 357 -16.65 24.45 38.82
C SER A 357 -16.79 23.31 39.84
N PRO A 358 -17.95 23.13 40.52
CA PRO A 358 -18.20 22.03 41.45
C PRO A 358 -17.89 20.65 40.86
N VAL A 359 -17.49 19.67 41.68
CA VAL A 359 -17.17 18.32 41.18
C VAL A 359 -18.38 17.66 40.51
N VAL A 360 -19.57 17.86 41.06
CA VAL A 360 -20.83 17.30 40.55
C VAL A 360 -21.15 17.80 39.14
N THR A 361 -20.92 19.08 38.83
CA THR A 361 -21.17 19.62 37.48
C THR A 361 -20.21 19.07 36.45
N ARG A 362 -18.97 18.73 36.85
CA ARG A 362 -17.98 18.09 35.96
C ARG A 362 -18.35 16.66 35.63
N GLU A 363 -18.77 15.89 36.62
CA GLU A 363 -19.24 14.52 36.42
C GLU A 363 -20.47 14.49 35.51
N VAL A 364 -21.46 15.34 35.77
CA VAL A 364 -22.67 15.43 34.93
C VAL A 364 -22.32 15.85 33.50
N ALA A 365 -21.42 16.82 33.31
CA ALA A 365 -20.99 17.23 31.98
C ALA A 365 -20.27 16.10 31.22
N LEU A 366 -19.42 15.32 31.90
CA LEU A 366 -18.73 14.18 31.29
C LEU A 366 -19.70 13.04 30.94
N TRP A 367 -20.65 12.75 31.82
CA TRP A 367 -21.71 11.77 31.55
C TRP A 367 -22.58 12.20 30.37
N LEU A 368 -23.01 13.47 30.34
CA LEU A 368 -23.80 14.01 29.25
C LEU A 368 -23.04 13.93 27.92
N ALA A 369 -21.78 14.36 27.89
CA ALA A 369 -20.95 14.26 26.70
C ALA A 369 -20.76 12.80 26.23
N SER A 370 -20.53 11.88 27.17
CA SER A 370 -20.36 10.45 26.86
C SER A 370 -21.65 9.83 26.31
N VAL A 371 -22.79 10.10 26.94
CA VAL A 371 -24.11 9.63 26.49
C VAL A 371 -24.46 10.24 25.13
N SER A 372 -24.24 11.54 24.92
CA SER A 372 -24.45 12.19 23.63
C SER A 372 -23.56 11.57 22.54
N PHE A 373 -22.30 11.28 22.83
CA PHE A 373 -21.40 10.62 21.90
C PHE A 373 -21.88 9.21 21.54
N ILE A 374 -22.33 8.42 22.52
CA ILE A 374 -22.90 7.08 22.30
C ILE A 374 -24.17 7.15 21.44
N ILE A 375 -25.08 8.07 21.74
CA ILE A 375 -26.33 8.26 20.97
C ILE A 375 -26.01 8.66 19.53
N ILE A 376 -25.08 9.60 19.32
CA ILE A 376 -24.64 10.02 17.98
C ILE A 376 -24.03 8.82 17.25
N PHE A 377 -23.16 8.06 17.92
CA PHE A 377 -22.54 6.88 17.33
C PHE A 377 -23.57 5.82 16.92
N LEU A 378 -24.51 5.47 17.82
CA LEU A 378 -25.60 4.54 17.52
C LEU A 378 -26.51 5.07 16.41
N SER A 379 -26.80 6.37 16.38
CA SER A 379 -27.57 6.99 15.30
C SER A 379 -26.87 6.83 13.96
N ILE A 380 -25.55 7.06 13.90
CA ILE A 380 -24.77 6.88 12.67
C ILE A 380 -24.77 5.41 12.22
N LEU A 381 -24.69 4.46 13.16
CA LEU A 381 -24.81 3.04 12.83
C LEU A 381 -26.18 2.70 12.25
N MET A 382 -27.27 3.29 12.78
CA MET A 382 -28.63 3.10 12.27
C MET A 382 -28.90 3.81 10.93
N LEU A 383 -28.24 4.96 10.68
CA LEU A 383 -28.29 5.67 9.39
C LEU A 383 -27.41 5.02 8.31
N SER A 384 -26.50 4.11 8.70
CA SER A 384 -25.70 3.35 7.75
C SER A 384 -26.65 2.55 6.85
N PRO A 385 -26.55 2.68 5.51
CA PRO A 385 -27.55 2.15 4.59
C PRO A 385 -27.81 0.68 4.88
N SER A 386 -29.08 0.33 5.12
CA SER A 386 -29.54 -1.05 5.32
C SER A 386 -28.91 -1.94 4.27
N PHE A 387 -28.08 -2.89 4.72
CA PHE A 387 -27.25 -3.74 3.88
C PHE A 387 -28.11 -4.58 2.94
N ALA A 388 -28.42 -4.06 1.76
CA ALA A 388 -29.05 -4.84 0.71
C ALA A 388 -28.02 -5.87 0.24
N LEU A 389 -28.14 -7.10 0.78
CA LEU A 389 -27.37 -8.24 0.30
C LEU A 389 -27.65 -8.37 -1.20
N SER A 390 -26.60 -8.22 -2.00
CA SER A 390 -26.70 -8.40 -3.44
C SER A 390 -27.16 -9.85 -3.72
N PRO A 391 -28.10 -10.08 -4.66
CA PRO A 391 -28.50 -11.42 -5.03
C PRO A 391 -27.28 -12.26 -5.41
N ARG A 392 -27.22 -13.48 -4.85
CA ARG A 392 -26.17 -14.51 -4.95
C ARG A 392 -25.15 -14.25 -6.08
N THR A 393 -24.11 -13.48 -5.78
CA THR A 393 -23.04 -13.17 -6.74
C THR A 393 -22.10 -14.37 -6.89
N ARG A 394 -21.49 -14.53 -8.09
CA ARG A 394 -20.55 -15.63 -8.39
C ARG A 394 -19.21 -15.47 -7.66
N SER A 395 -18.82 -14.25 -7.30
CA SER A 395 -17.55 -13.93 -6.64
C SER A 395 -17.75 -13.59 -5.16
N PRO A 396 -16.94 -14.15 -4.24
CA PRO A 396 -17.04 -13.83 -2.81
C PRO A 396 -16.77 -12.35 -2.50
N TRP A 397 -16.04 -11.65 -3.38
CA TRP A 397 -15.71 -10.23 -3.24
C TRP A 397 -16.94 -9.32 -3.40
N ASP A 398 -17.91 -9.71 -4.24
CA ASP A 398 -19.07 -8.88 -4.58
C ASP A 398 -20.29 -9.22 -3.71
N ARG A 399 -20.08 -9.72 -2.50
CA ARG A 399 -21.17 -10.15 -1.59
C ARG A 399 -22.09 -8.99 -1.18
N TYR A 400 -21.53 -7.80 -0.99
CA TYR A 400 -22.25 -6.62 -0.51
C TYR A 400 -22.66 -5.70 -1.66
N SER A 401 -21.76 -5.43 -2.59
CA SER A 401 -22.03 -4.78 -3.88
C SER A 401 -20.80 -4.96 -4.79
N THR A 402 -20.97 -4.70 -6.09
CA THR A 402 -19.85 -4.66 -7.04
C THR A 402 -18.86 -3.54 -6.72
N SER A 403 -19.34 -2.37 -6.30
CA SER A 403 -18.47 -1.24 -5.92
C SER A 403 -17.61 -1.54 -4.68
N ILE A 404 -18.18 -2.17 -3.66
CA ILE A 404 -17.46 -2.59 -2.45
C ILE A 404 -16.46 -3.71 -2.80
N GLY A 405 -16.86 -4.66 -3.63
CA GLY A 405 -15.97 -5.70 -4.11
C GLY A 405 -14.79 -5.15 -4.90
N GLN A 406 -15.01 -4.16 -5.77
CA GLN A 406 -13.96 -3.46 -6.49
C GLN A 406 -13.01 -2.73 -5.54
N GLU A 407 -13.52 -1.99 -4.54
CA GLU A 407 -12.67 -1.35 -3.53
C GLU A 407 -11.83 -2.38 -2.77
N ALA A 408 -12.43 -3.49 -2.33
CA ALA A 408 -11.73 -4.56 -1.63
C ALA A 408 -10.62 -5.19 -2.48
N ARG A 409 -10.89 -5.48 -3.77
CA ARG A 409 -9.88 -5.98 -4.72
C ARG A 409 -8.76 -4.97 -4.93
N THR A 410 -9.09 -3.69 -5.12
CA THR A 410 -8.10 -2.61 -5.28
C THR A 410 -7.15 -2.54 -4.08
N ARG A 411 -7.68 -2.63 -2.85
CA ARG A 411 -6.86 -2.65 -1.63
C ARG A 411 -5.99 -3.90 -1.56
N PHE A 412 -6.56 -5.07 -1.88
CA PHE A 412 -5.82 -6.33 -1.89
C PHE A 412 -4.68 -6.31 -2.92
N TYR A 413 -4.98 -6.02 -4.19
CA TYR A 413 -3.98 -6.01 -5.27
C TYR A 413 -2.92 -4.95 -5.02
N SER A 414 -3.29 -3.76 -4.53
CA SER A 414 -2.32 -2.74 -4.10
C SER A 414 -1.37 -3.26 -3.01
N ALA A 415 -1.89 -4.06 -2.07
CA ALA A 415 -1.07 -4.71 -1.05
C ALA A 415 -0.13 -5.75 -1.67
N VAL A 416 -0.64 -6.62 -2.54
CA VAL A 416 0.17 -7.64 -3.24
C VAL A 416 1.30 -6.96 -4.02
N VAL A 417 1.00 -5.93 -4.80
CA VAL A 417 1.98 -5.18 -5.59
C VAL A 417 3.02 -4.49 -4.70
N ARG A 418 2.59 -3.86 -3.59
CA ARG A 418 3.49 -3.20 -2.64
C ARG A 418 4.47 -4.18 -2.00
N TYR A 419 3.99 -5.33 -1.55
CA TYR A 419 4.81 -6.35 -0.87
C TYR A 419 5.54 -7.30 -1.84
N SER A 420 5.20 -7.27 -3.14
CA SER A 420 5.93 -7.98 -4.19
C SER A 420 7.10 -7.20 -4.78
N ARG A 421 7.44 -6.03 -4.22
CA ARG A 421 8.66 -5.30 -4.59
C ARG A 421 9.89 -6.13 -4.23
N PRO A 422 10.96 -6.09 -5.05
CA PRO A 422 12.18 -6.80 -4.73
C PRO A 422 12.82 -6.22 -3.46
N TYR A 423 13.25 -7.11 -2.55
CA TYR A 423 14.01 -6.78 -1.34
C TYR A 423 13.35 -5.71 -0.42
N PRO A 424 12.09 -5.87 0.00
CA PRO A 424 11.45 -4.89 0.88
C PRO A 424 12.10 -4.93 2.27
N PHE A 425 12.44 -3.76 2.81
CA PHE A 425 12.91 -3.60 4.18
C PHE A 425 11.73 -3.17 5.07
N PRO A 426 11.19 -4.06 5.91
CA PRO A 426 10.18 -3.67 6.87
C PRO A 426 10.79 -2.93 8.07
N PRO A 427 9.99 -2.19 8.87
CA PRO A 427 10.42 -1.65 10.15
C PRO A 427 10.97 -2.75 11.09
N PRO A 428 12.03 -2.51 11.87
CA PRO A 428 12.85 -1.30 11.94
C PRO A 428 13.98 -1.23 10.87
N PHE A 429 14.16 -2.27 10.06
CA PHE A 429 15.32 -2.43 9.16
C PHE A 429 15.39 -1.39 8.05
N ASN A 430 14.28 -0.75 7.70
CA ASN A 430 14.28 0.30 6.70
C ASN A 430 15.10 1.55 7.08
N VAL A 431 15.39 1.78 8.37
CA VAL A 431 16.33 2.83 8.81
C VAL A 431 17.73 2.50 8.30
N VAL A 432 18.14 1.24 8.43
CA VAL A 432 19.44 0.76 7.91
C VAL A 432 19.47 0.88 6.38
N HIS A 433 18.37 0.51 5.70
CA HIS A 433 18.25 0.73 4.26
C HIS A 433 18.36 2.22 3.87
N PHE A 434 17.70 3.10 4.62
CA PHE A 434 17.75 4.54 4.35
C PHE A 434 19.18 5.08 4.51
N ILE A 435 19.85 4.73 5.61
CA ILE A 435 21.19 5.23 5.94
C ILE A 435 22.27 4.62 5.02
N LEU A 436 22.18 3.34 4.68
CA LEU A 436 23.24 2.63 3.94
C LEU A 436 23.00 2.56 2.42
N ILE A 437 21.75 2.64 1.97
CA ILE A 437 21.38 2.54 0.55
C ILE A 437 20.87 3.87 0.03
N VAL A 438 19.75 4.39 0.56
CA VAL A 438 19.06 5.55 -0.03
C VAL A 438 19.90 6.82 0.03
N PHE A 439 20.40 7.17 1.21
CA PHE A 439 21.19 8.38 1.41
C PHE A 439 22.52 8.35 0.64
N PRO A 440 23.34 7.27 0.70
CA PRO A 440 24.54 7.17 -0.11
C PRO A 440 24.26 7.07 -1.61
N ALA A 441 23.19 6.40 -2.05
CA ALA A 441 22.83 6.36 -3.46
C ALA A 441 22.46 7.74 -4.00
N TYR A 442 21.79 8.58 -3.20
CA TYR A 442 21.51 9.95 -3.59
C TYR A 442 22.81 10.77 -3.68
N SER A 443 23.66 10.72 -2.65
CA SER A 443 24.91 11.49 -2.60
C SER A 443 25.95 11.03 -3.63
N LEU A 444 26.11 9.73 -3.87
CA LEU A 444 27.10 9.17 -4.79
C LEU A 444 26.62 9.14 -6.25
N ARG A 445 25.33 9.34 -6.50
CA ARG A 445 24.81 9.49 -7.87
C ARG A 445 25.33 10.77 -8.53
N SER A 446 25.62 11.82 -7.77
CA SER A 446 26.31 13.01 -8.30
C SER A 446 27.74 12.70 -8.73
N LEU A 447 28.37 11.66 -8.16
CA LEU A 447 29.72 11.20 -8.49
C LEU A 447 29.74 10.11 -9.59
N GLY A 448 28.61 9.83 -10.23
CA GLY A 448 28.55 8.87 -11.35
C GLY A 448 28.59 7.39 -10.97
N VAL A 449 28.43 7.04 -9.69
CA VAL A 449 28.37 5.64 -9.26
C VAL A 449 27.15 4.93 -9.87
N SER A 450 27.36 3.73 -10.42
CA SER A 450 26.34 2.99 -11.13
C SER A 450 25.23 2.48 -10.19
N ARG A 451 23.98 2.55 -10.64
CA ARG A 451 22.82 2.01 -9.90
C ARG A 451 22.90 0.49 -9.66
N SER A 452 23.62 -0.23 -10.52
CA SER A 452 23.79 -1.67 -10.42
C SER A 452 24.60 -2.07 -9.18
N PHE A 453 25.56 -1.24 -8.74
CA PHE A 453 26.29 -1.45 -7.50
C PHE A 453 25.34 -1.42 -6.29
N PHE A 454 24.54 -0.35 -6.16
CA PHE A 454 23.58 -0.21 -5.06
C PHE A 454 22.55 -1.34 -5.05
N ARG A 455 22.04 -1.79 -6.21
CA ARG A 455 21.10 -2.91 -6.27
C ARG A 455 21.71 -4.23 -5.78
N ARG A 456 22.98 -4.49 -6.09
CA ARG A 456 23.71 -5.68 -5.58
C ARG A 456 23.93 -5.58 -4.07
N PHE A 457 24.32 -4.39 -3.59
CA PHE A 457 24.57 -4.16 -2.17
C PHE A 457 23.28 -4.21 -1.33
N GLU A 458 22.19 -3.62 -1.83
CA GLU A 458 20.84 -3.70 -1.25
C GLU A 458 20.39 -5.16 -1.12
N LYS A 459 20.51 -5.95 -2.20
CA LYS A 459 20.20 -7.39 -2.19
C LYS A 459 21.01 -8.15 -1.13
N PHE A 460 22.31 -7.87 -1.02
CA PHE A 460 23.17 -8.49 -0.01
C PHE A 460 22.73 -8.12 1.41
N LEU A 461 22.54 -6.81 1.66
CA LEU A 461 22.12 -6.28 2.95
C LEU A 461 20.76 -6.84 3.38
N TRP A 462 19.82 -6.94 2.43
CA TRP A 462 18.50 -7.51 2.66
C TRP A 462 18.58 -8.99 3.07
N ARG A 463 19.39 -9.79 2.38
CA ARG A 463 19.60 -11.21 2.72
C ARG A 463 20.25 -11.39 4.08
N LEU A 464 21.10 -10.45 4.51
CA LEU A 464 21.75 -10.51 5.82
C LEU A 464 20.79 -10.11 6.95
N LEU A 465 20.01 -9.04 6.76
CA LEU A 465 19.20 -8.45 7.82
C LEU A 465 17.77 -9.00 7.89
N VAL A 466 17.06 -9.02 6.75
CA VAL A 466 15.63 -9.33 6.70
C VAL A 466 15.38 -10.81 6.44
N GLY A 467 16.16 -11.38 5.52
CA GLY A 467 15.98 -12.75 5.07
C GLY A 467 15.91 -13.81 6.20
N PRO A 468 16.76 -13.77 7.26
CA PRO A 468 16.74 -14.79 8.30
C PRO A 468 15.40 -14.82 9.05
N PHE A 469 14.84 -13.64 9.34
CA PHE A 469 13.53 -13.52 10.00
C PHE A 469 12.40 -14.04 9.12
N VAL A 470 12.43 -13.69 7.83
CA VAL A 470 11.42 -14.17 6.87
C VAL A 470 11.49 -15.68 6.69
N SER A 471 12.70 -16.25 6.67
CA SER A 471 12.90 -17.70 6.57
C SER A 471 12.35 -18.44 7.78
N VAL A 472 12.60 -17.93 8.99
CA VAL A 472 12.05 -18.48 10.22
C VAL A 472 10.53 -18.35 10.23
N ALA A 473 9.99 -17.19 9.84
CA ALA A 473 8.54 -16.98 9.75
C ALA A 473 7.90 -17.96 8.75
N ASN A 474 8.50 -18.15 7.57
CA ASN A 474 8.02 -19.12 6.60
C ASN A 474 8.05 -20.55 7.16
N LEU A 475 9.10 -20.93 7.88
CA LEU A 475 9.19 -22.24 8.51
C LEU A 475 8.07 -22.47 9.54
N LEU A 476 7.73 -21.44 10.32
CA LEU A 476 6.66 -21.48 11.32
C LEU A 476 5.26 -21.50 10.70
N THR A 477 5.08 -20.86 9.55
CA THR A 477 3.78 -20.75 8.88
C THR A 477 3.58 -21.77 7.77
N TYR A 478 4.62 -22.57 7.48
CA TYR A 478 4.58 -23.63 6.48
C TYR A 478 3.49 -24.63 6.84
N LYS A 479 2.31 -24.45 6.25
CA LYS A 479 1.32 -25.51 6.21
C LYS A 479 1.91 -26.58 5.30
N PRO A 480 2.06 -27.84 5.75
CA PRO A 480 2.36 -28.94 4.85
C PRO A 480 1.17 -29.09 3.90
N SER A 481 1.18 -28.32 2.82
CA SER A 481 0.18 -28.35 1.77
C SER A 481 0.22 -29.75 1.19
N GLN A 482 -0.90 -30.46 1.39
CA GLN A 482 -1.29 -31.75 0.84
C GLN A 482 -0.57 -32.13 -0.46
N ARG A 483 0.64 -32.65 -0.36
CA ARG A 483 1.38 -33.31 -1.45
C ARG A 483 0.80 -34.70 -1.79
N ARG A 484 -0.45 -35.02 -1.40
CA ARG A 484 -0.98 -36.39 -1.39
C ARG A 484 -2.15 -36.70 -2.34
N HIS A 485 -2.64 -35.78 -3.17
CA HIS A 485 -3.81 -36.09 -4.04
C HIS A 485 -3.60 -35.89 -5.55
N GLY A 486 -2.36 -36.02 -6.05
CA GLY A 486 -2.07 -36.02 -7.48
C GLY A 486 -1.48 -37.33 -8.00
N GLY A 487 -1.79 -38.46 -7.36
CA GLY A 487 -1.29 -39.78 -7.74
C GLY A 487 -2.42 -40.79 -7.81
N THR A 488 -3.31 -40.64 -8.79
CA THR A 488 -4.13 -41.69 -9.39
C THR A 488 -4.42 -41.29 -10.82
#